data_AF-A0A2N6T2J4-F1
#
_entry.id   AF-A0A2N6T2J4-F1
#
_cell.length_a   1.000
_cell.length_b   1.000
_cell.length_c   1.000
_cell.angle_alpha   90.00
_cell.angle_beta   90.00
_cell.angle_gamma   90.00
#
_symmetry.space_group_name_H-M   'P 1'
#
loop_
_entity.id
_entity.type
_entity.pdbx_description
1 polymer ?
#
loop_
_entity_poly.entity_id
_entity_poly.type
_entity_poly.pdbx_seq_one_letter_code
_entity_poly.pdbx_strand_id
1 'polypeptide(L)'
;MRLTRFTLAAITVSGLVLTGCSPNDEIAEPSMTATPKASSETQPETHEEKPTDSTDEPAEEEAEDTNNGGLVPAGTTCGEVHSLADGSPLAVVTLEDGFSCDEVMTIFSDYMSDSPTGTSPQGSGAFWEAPNGWICGGNNFLFPGDGEYKLNKYPSCGPMHSQSGVVAVPAERVGELPV
;
A
#
# COMPACT_ATOMS: atom_id res chain seq x y z
N MET A 1 33.97 48.38 9.67
CA MET A 1 34.89 47.82 8.65
C MET A 1 35.98 47.02 9.35
N ARG A 2 35.93 45.69 9.26
CA ARG A 2 37.06 44.79 9.54
C ARG A 2 37.16 43.81 8.39
N LEU A 3 38.29 43.90 7.70
CA LEU A 3 38.68 43.13 6.52
C LEU A 3 39.40 41.85 6.98
N THR A 4 39.57 40.92 6.03
CA THR A 4 40.47 39.72 5.98
C THR A 4 39.81 38.38 6.29
N ARG A 5 39.98 37.29 5.52
CA ARG A 5 40.73 37.00 4.27
C ARG A 5 40.11 35.74 3.64
N PHE A 6 40.12 35.68 2.31
CA PHE A 6 39.75 34.55 1.47
C PHE A 6 40.55 33.27 1.79
N THR A 7 39.92 32.10 1.69
CA THR A 7 40.62 30.83 1.46
C THR A 7 39.79 29.97 0.50
N LEU A 8 40.24 29.93 -0.76
CA LEU A 8 39.82 28.97 -1.77
C LEU A 8 40.58 27.67 -1.49
N ALA A 9 39.87 26.56 -1.32
CA ALA A 9 40.45 25.22 -1.36
C ALA A 9 39.76 24.43 -2.47
N ALA A 10 40.45 24.32 -3.61
CA ALA A 10 40.11 23.40 -4.68
C ALA A 10 40.54 21.99 -4.25
N ILE A 11 39.62 21.02 -4.26
CA ILE A 11 39.95 19.61 -4.03
C ILE A 11 39.72 18.84 -5.33
N THR A 12 40.75 18.06 -5.63
CA THR A 12 41.15 17.39 -6.86
C THR A 12 40.27 16.20 -7.23
N VAL A 13 40.02 16.08 -8.54
CA VAL A 13 39.41 14.92 -9.21
C VAL A 13 40.24 13.66 -8.95
N SER A 14 39.59 12.59 -8.51
CA SER A 14 40.15 11.24 -8.53
C SER A 14 39.26 10.38 -9.44
N GLY A 15 39.82 9.97 -10.58
CA GLY A 15 39.15 9.07 -11.52
C GLY A 15 39.11 7.64 -10.97
N LEU A 16 37.92 7.05 -10.96
CA LEU A 16 37.74 5.61 -10.74
C LEU A 16 38.03 4.88 -12.05
N VAL A 17 39.11 4.11 -12.07
CA VAL A 17 39.34 3.05 -13.07
C VAL A 17 38.53 1.82 -12.66
N LEU A 18 37.46 1.54 -13.40
CA LEU A 18 36.69 0.30 -13.31
C LEU A 18 37.43 -0.81 -14.05
N THR A 19 38.20 -1.62 -13.34
CA THR A 19 38.58 -2.97 -13.80
C THR A 19 37.41 -3.90 -13.53
N GLY A 20 36.50 -4.02 -14.50
CA GLY A 20 35.41 -4.99 -14.48
C GLY A 20 35.84 -6.31 -15.11
N CYS A 21 35.86 -7.36 -14.30
CA CYS A 21 36.15 -8.74 -14.66
C CYS A 21 35.15 -9.30 -15.68
N SER A 22 35.67 -10.00 -16.70
CA SER A 22 34.93 -11.07 -17.39
C SER A 22 34.67 -12.23 -16.44
N PRO A 23 33.46 -12.80 -16.47
CA PRO A 23 33.30 -14.24 -16.46
C PRO A 23 32.65 -14.70 -17.77
N ASN A 24 33.39 -15.57 -18.44
CA ASN A 24 32.95 -16.38 -19.56
C ASN A 24 32.25 -17.62 -18.96
N ASP A 25 30.92 -17.57 -18.84
CA ASP A 25 30.10 -18.73 -18.48
C ASP A 25 29.19 -19.06 -19.67
N GLU A 26 29.51 -20.19 -20.32
CA GLU A 26 28.66 -20.85 -21.30
C GLU A 26 27.36 -21.28 -20.62
N ILE A 27 26.28 -20.53 -20.86
CA ILE A 27 24.93 -20.92 -20.49
C ILE A 27 24.50 -22.01 -21.46
N ALA A 28 24.51 -23.26 -20.99
CA ALA A 28 23.89 -24.37 -21.69
C ALA A 28 22.38 -24.11 -21.88
N GLU A 29 21.92 -24.29 -23.11
CA GLU A 29 20.53 -24.12 -23.54
C GLU A 29 19.60 -25.10 -22.78
N PRO A 30 18.41 -24.67 -22.30
CA PRO A 30 17.39 -25.61 -21.89
C PRO A 30 16.74 -26.26 -23.12
N SER A 31 16.91 -27.58 -23.23
CA SER A 31 16.24 -28.44 -24.20
C SER A 31 14.71 -28.37 -24.02
N MET A 32 14.02 -27.91 -25.06
CA MET A 32 12.57 -28.08 -25.19
C MET A 32 12.29 -29.54 -25.59
N THR A 33 11.59 -30.29 -24.74
CA THR A 33 10.92 -31.52 -25.19
C THR A 33 9.45 -31.46 -24.77
N ALA A 34 8.61 -31.24 -25.78
CA ALA A 34 7.17 -31.41 -25.70
C ALA A 34 6.82 -32.90 -25.68
N THR A 35 5.83 -33.31 -24.89
CA THR A 35 5.03 -34.51 -25.17
C THR A 35 3.61 -34.29 -24.62
N PRO A 36 2.58 -34.27 -25.49
CA PRO A 36 1.19 -34.29 -25.07
C PRO A 36 0.74 -35.74 -24.84
N LYS A 37 -0.10 -35.99 -23.83
CA LYS A 37 -0.84 -37.25 -23.74
C LYS A 37 -2.30 -36.96 -23.41
N ALA A 38 -3.14 -37.31 -24.38
CA ALA A 38 -4.59 -37.28 -24.33
C ALA A 38 -5.19 -38.59 -23.76
N SER A 39 -6.36 -38.49 -23.13
CA SER A 39 -7.49 -39.46 -23.12
C SER A 39 -8.62 -38.84 -22.28
N SER A 40 -9.70 -38.36 -22.92
CA SER A 40 -11.00 -39.01 -23.22
C SER A 40 -11.94 -39.08 -22.00
N GLU A 41 -12.99 -38.23 -22.00
CA GLU A 41 -14.44 -38.57 -22.13
C GLU A 41 -15.06 -39.00 -20.77
N THR A 42 -16.14 -38.39 -20.24
CA THR A 42 -17.54 -38.37 -20.74
C THR A 42 -18.39 -37.38 -19.92
N GLN A 43 -19.44 -36.82 -20.54
CA GLN A 43 -20.41 -35.81 -20.06
C GLN A 43 -21.66 -36.47 -19.40
N PRO A 44 -22.77 -35.72 -19.20
CA PRO A 44 -23.27 -34.97 -18.03
C PRO A 44 -24.26 -35.77 -17.14
N GLU A 45 -24.70 -35.24 -15.99
CA GLU A 45 -26.13 -35.30 -15.55
C GLU A 45 -26.48 -34.12 -14.61
N THR A 46 -27.64 -33.52 -14.90
CA THR A 46 -28.35 -32.48 -14.15
C THR A 46 -29.25 -33.13 -13.11
N HIS A 47 -29.41 -32.55 -11.92
CA HIS A 47 -30.70 -32.60 -11.21
C HIS A 47 -30.83 -31.46 -10.18
N GLU A 48 -31.85 -30.63 -10.42
CA GLU A 48 -32.50 -29.74 -9.44
C GLU A 48 -33.13 -30.54 -8.29
N GLU A 49 -33.09 -29.98 -7.08
CA GLU A 49 -34.26 -29.89 -6.18
C GLU A 49 -34.05 -28.85 -5.05
N LYS A 50 -35.05 -27.97 -4.88
CA LYS A 50 -35.40 -27.06 -3.76
C LYS A 50 -36.87 -27.44 -3.41
N PRO A 51 -37.49 -27.32 -2.19
CA PRO A 51 -37.47 -26.22 -1.17
C PRO A 51 -37.64 -26.62 0.32
N THR A 52 -37.55 -25.62 1.23
CA THR A 52 -38.36 -25.39 2.48
C THR A 52 -37.78 -24.12 3.15
N ASP A 53 -38.42 -22.94 3.24
CA ASP A 53 -39.66 -22.50 3.95
C ASP A 53 -39.58 -22.73 5.47
N SER A 54 -39.79 -21.82 6.43
CA SER A 54 -39.98 -20.35 6.58
C SER A 54 -39.86 -20.07 8.10
N THR A 55 -39.38 -18.89 8.55
CA THR A 55 -39.80 -18.27 9.84
C THR A 55 -39.43 -16.77 9.88
N ASP A 56 -40.48 -15.96 10.05
CA ASP A 56 -40.59 -14.51 10.29
C ASP A 56 -39.63 -13.89 11.35
N GLU A 57 -38.99 -12.78 10.96
CA GLU A 57 -38.92 -11.41 11.53
C GLU A 57 -39.01 -11.12 13.07
N PRO A 58 -38.37 -10.02 13.57
CA PRO A 58 -38.71 -8.65 13.15
C PRO A 58 -37.53 -7.70 12.84
N ALA A 59 -37.85 -6.76 11.95
CA ALA A 59 -37.13 -5.56 11.56
C ALA A 59 -36.56 -4.71 12.71
N GLU A 60 -35.33 -4.22 12.52
CA GLU A 60 -34.90 -2.89 12.99
C GLU A 60 -33.96 -2.22 11.96
N GLU A 61 -34.41 -1.04 11.54
CA GLU A 61 -33.71 0.15 11.04
C GLU A 61 -32.99 0.11 9.67
N GLU A 62 -33.64 0.85 8.76
CA GLU A 62 -33.12 1.34 7.49
C GLU A 62 -31.78 2.05 7.67
N ALA A 63 -30.71 1.44 7.17
CA ALA A 63 -29.59 2.21 6.65
C ALA A 63 -29.95 2.61 5.23
N GLU A 64 -30.14 3.92 5.00
CA GLU A 64 -30.44 4.48 3.70
C GLU A 64 -29.50 3.94 2.62
N ASP A 65 -30.09 3.18 1.69
CA ASP A 65 -29.61 3.09 0.33
C ASP A 65 -29.79 4.47 -0.32
N THR A 66 -28.71 5.24 -0.35
CA THR A 66 -28.51 6.23 -1.41
C THR A 66 -27.27 5.83 -2.21
N ASN A 67 -27.54 5.33 -3.41
CA ASN A 67 -26.57 4.94 -4.43
C ASN A 67 -25.57 6.08 -4.77
N ASN A 68 -24.55 6.23 -3.94
CA ASN A 68 -23.26 6.88 -4.18
C ASN A 68 -22.13 5.87 -3.93
N GLY A 69 -22.27 4.64 -4.45
CA GLY A 69 -21.17 3.67 -4.63
C GLY A 69 -20.12 3.56 -3.52
N GLY A 70 -20.51 3.55 -2.23
CA GLY A 70 -19.60 3.25 -1.11
C GLY A 70 -18.49 4.26 -0.81
N LEU A 71 -18.63 5.54 -1.20
CA LEU A 71 -17.64 6.58 -0.90
C LEU A 71 -17.90 7.28 0.44
N VAL A 72 -16.83 7.60 1.19
CA VAL A 72 -16.89 8.15 2.56
C VAL A 72 -16.31 9.57 2.66
N PRO A 73 -16.74 10.39 3.64
CA PRO A 73 -16.15 11.71 3.89
C PRO A 73 -14.74 11.62 4.52
N ALA A 74 -14.00 12.72 4.49
CA ALA A 74 -12.75 12.91 5.23
C ALA A 74 -12.96 12.66 6.73
N GLY A 75 -11.95 12.12 7.39
CA GLY A 75 -11.99 11.73 8.80
C GLY A 75 -12.68 10.41 9.07
N THR A 76 -13.16 9.69 8.04
CA THR A 76 -13.78 8.38 8.22
C THR A 76 -12.72 7.34 8.53
N THR A 77 -12.86 6.64 9.65
CA THR A 77 -12.08 5.44 9.97
C THR A 77 -12.63 4.25 9.19
N CYS A 78 -11.84 3.74 8.24
CA CYS A 78 -12.24 2.62 7.38
C CYS A 78 -11.95 1.25 7.99
N GLY A 79 -11.03 1.16 8.95
CA GLY A 79 -10.64 -0.09 9.60
C GLY A 79 -9.33 0.03 10.33
N GLU A 80 -8.69 -1.12 10.58
CA GLU A 80 -7.45 -1.22 11.33
C GLU A 80 -6.44 -2.13 10.60
N VAL A 81 -5.17 -1.74 10.64
CA VAL A 81 -4.02 -2.56 10.21
C VAL A 81 -3.00 -2.63 11.33
N HIS A 82 -2.03 -3.55 11.23
CA HIS A 82 -0.97 -3.69 12.22
C HIS A 82 0.32 -3.08 11.69
N SER A 83 0.97 -2.26 12.51
CA SER A 83 2.29 -1.69 12.25
C SER A 83 3.32 -2.79 11.96
N LEU A 84 4.03 -2.68 10.84
CA LEU A 84 5.14 -3.59 10.50
C LEU A 84 6.34 -3.45 11.46
N ALA A 85 6.42 -2.37 12.25
CA ALA A 85 7.55 -2.11 13.13
C ALA A 85 7.43 -2.86 14.47
N ASP A 86 6.23 -2.91 15.05
CA ASP A 86 5.99 -3.39 16.41
C ASP A 86 4.68 -4.18 16.58
N GLY A 87 3.89 -4.35 15.52
CA GLY A 87 2.61 -5.04 15.54
C GLY A 87 1.50 -4.28 16.26
N SER A 88 1.69 -3.00 16.59
CA SER A 88 0.63 -2.19 17.20
C SER A 88 -0.51 -1.92 16.22
N PRO A 89 -1.76 -1.81 16.70
CA PRO A 89 -2.90 -1.46 15.86
C PRO A 89 -2.83 -0.01 15.40
N LEU A 90 -3.15 0.23 14.12
CA LEU A 90 -3.26 1.54 13.50
C LEU A 90 -4.63 1.66 12.83
N ALA A 91 -5.38 2.70 13.18
CA ALA A 91 -6.62 3.08 12.53
C ALA A 91 -6.31 3.68 11.15
N VAL A 92 -6.94 3.15 10.11
CA VAL A 92 -6.86 3.67 8.74
C VAL A 92 -7.95 4.72 8.54
N VAL A 93 -7.55 5.96 8.27
CA VAL A 93 -8.45 7.12 8.23
C VAL A 93 -8.25 7.91 6.93
N THR A 94 -9.36 8.28 6.28
CA THR A 94 -9.35 9.14 5.10
C THR A 94 -9.03 10.58 5.47
N LEU A 95 -8.18 11.26 4.69
CA LEU A 95 -7.89 12.69 4.84
C LEU A 95 -8.70 13.57 3.89
N GLU A 96 -9.28 12.98 2.85
CA GLU A 96 -10.09 13.68 1.86
C GLU A 96 -11.41 12.91 1.63
N ASP A 97 -12.42 13.60 1.10
CA ASP A 97 -13.69 12.99 0.70
C ASP A 97 -13.51 12.11 -0.54
N GLY A 98 -14.39 11.12 -0.71
CA GLY A 98 -14.53 10.41 -1.99
C GLY A 98 -13.69 9.14 -2.12
N PHE A 99 -13.24 8.57 -1.01
CA PHE A 99 -12.62 7.25 -0.97
C PHE A 99 -13.62 6.14 -0.66
N SER A 100 -13.40 4.94 -1.17
CA SER A 100 -14.12 3.73 -0.73
C SER A 100 -13.34 3.04 0.38
N CYS A 101 -13.98 2.74 1.51
CA CYS A 101 -13.30 2.04 2.60
C CYS A 101 -12.85 0.62 2.21
N ASP A 102 -13.57 -0.07 1.32
CA ASP A 102 -13.18 -1.40 0.84
C ASP A 102 -11.89 -1.34 0.00
N GLU A 103 -11.79 -0.35 -0.90
CA GLU A 103 -10.57 -0.12 -1.68
C GLU A 103 -9.41 0.27 -0.76
N VAL A 104 -9.64 1.24 0.13
CA VAL A 104 -8.65 1.72 1.10
C VAL A 104 -8.09 0.58 1.94
N MET A 105 -8.96 -0.25 2.51
CA MET A 105 -8.54 -1.36 3.36
C MET A 105 -7.84 -2.46 2.56
N THR A 106 -8.25 -2.71 1.31
CA THR A 106 -7.54 -3.64 0.42
C THR A 106 -6.10 -3.19 0.20
N ILE A 107 -5.90 -1.90 -0.07
CA ILE A 107 -4.59 -1.32 -0.37
C ILE A 107 -3.68 -1.29 0.87
N PHE A 108 -4.19 -0.81 2.00
CA PHE A 108 -3.41 -0.78 3.23
C PHE A 108 -3.07 -2.18 3.73
N SER A 109 -3.99 -3.13 3.63
CA SER A 109 -3.71 -4.51 4.04
C SER A 109 -2.66 -5.16 3.15
N ASP A 110 -2.67 -4.89 1.84
CA ASP A 110 -1.64 -5.38 0.93
C ASP A 110 -0.28 -4.74 1.25
N TYR A 111 -0.22 -3.41 1.36
CA TYR A 111 1.00 -2.67 1.68
C TYR A 111 1.63 -3.12 3.01
N MET A 112 0.81 -3.37 4.02
CA MET A 112 1.25 -3.79 5.36
C MET A 112 1.43 -5.31 5.47
N SER A 113 1.34 -6.07 4.37
CA SER A 113 1.58 -7.51 4.38
C SER A 113 3.07 -7.85 4.28
N ASP A 114 3.43 -9.09 4.60
CA ASP A 114 4.81 -9.59 4.43
C ASP A 114 5.25 -9.69 2.96
N SER A 115 4.30 -9.73 2.02
CA SER A 115 4.55 -9.93 0.59
C SER A 115 3.58 -9.09 -0.26
N PRO A 116 3.72 -7.75 -0.25
CA PRO A 116 2.80 -6.87 -0.95
C PRO A 116 2.82 -7.11 -2.47
N THR A 117 1.67 -7.01 -3.13
CA THR A 117 1.55 -7.35 -4.57
C THR A 117 2.20 -6.36 -5.53
N GLY A 118 2.41 -5.12 -5.08
CA GLY A 118 3.03 -4.03 -5.85
C GLY A 118 4.55 -4.13 -5.98
N THR A 119 5.21 -2.98 -6.16
CA THR A 119 6.68 -2.93 -6.13
C THR A 119 7.21 -3.34 -4.75
N SER A 120 8.46 -3.77 -4.62
CA SER A 120 9.03 -3.92 -3.27
C SER A 120 9.20 -2.54 -2.62
N PRO A 121 8.87 -2.33 -1.32
CA PRO A 121 9.06 -1.04 -0.67
C PRO A 121 10.51 -0.52 -0.80
N GLN A 122 10.67 0.73 -1.25
CA GLN A 122 11.97 1.33 -1.56
C GLN A 122 12.39 2.44 -0.60
N GLY A 123 13.70 2.53 -0.36
CA GLY A 123 14.34 3.64 0.35
C GLY A 123 13.94 3.78 1.82
N SER A 124 14.33 4.91 2.42
CA SER A 124 14.03 5.18 3.84
C SER A 124 12.56 5.49 4.12
N GLY A 125 11.81 5.91 3.10
CA GLY A 125 10.38 6.17 3.14
C GLY A 125 9.51 4.91 3.01
N ALA A 126 10.10 3.76 2.66
CA ALA A 126 9.38 2.52 2.36
C ALA A 126 8.29 2.72 1.30
N PHE A 127 8.63 3.42 0.21
CA PHE A 127 7.69 3.75 -0.86
C PHE A 127 7.31 2.50 -1.66
N TRP A 128 6.02 2.32 -1.86
CA TRP A 128 5.42 1.18 -2.52
C TRP A 128 4.41 1.66 -3.55
N GLU A 129 4.47 1.08 -4.75
CA GLU A 129 3.53 1.38 -5.84
C GLU A 129 2.61 0.18 -6.03
N ALA A 130 1.32 0.40 -5.82
CA ALA A 130 0.28 -0.59 -5.99
C ALA A 130 0.00 -0.85 -7.48
N PRO A 131 -0.43 -2.07 -7.88
CA PRO A 131 -0.80 -2.36 -9.26
C PRO A 131 -1.96 -1.50 -9.80
N ASN A 132 -2.81 -0.98 -8.91
CA ASN A 132 -3.96 -0.13 -9.25
C ASN A 132 -3.63 1.38 -9.29
N GLY A 133 -2.36 1.79 -9.24
CA GLY A 133 -1.95 3.19 -9.38
C GLY A 133 -2.01 4.00 -8.08
N TRP A 134 -2.02 3.33 -6.93
CA TRP A 134 -1.79 3.96 -5.64
C TRP A 134 -0.30 3.96 -5.27
N ILE A 135 0.09 4.93 -4.46
CA ILE A 135 1.41 4.98 -3.81
C ILE A 135 1.19 5.00 -2.30
N CYS A 136 1.93 4.15 -1.60
CA CYS A 136 2.06 4.18 -0.15
C CYS A 136 3.49 4.51 0.27
N GLY A 137 3.64 5.08 1.46
CA GLY A 137 4.94 5.27 2.11
C GLY A 137 4.80 5.17 3.61
N GLY A 138 5.70 4.44 4.26
CA GLY A 138 5.62 4.09 5.68
C GLY A 138 6.04 5.22 6.62
N ASN A 139 6.71 6.25 6.10
CA ASN A 139 7.18 7.40 6.88
C ASN A 139 6.82 8.70 6.17
N ASN A 140 5.54 8.85 5.82
CA ASN A 140 5.10 9.83 4.84
C ASN A 140 4.14 10.87 5.43
N PHE A 141 3.30 10.50 6.39
CA PHE A 141 2.46 11.45 7.12
C PHE A 141 3.13 11.92 8.41
N LEU A 142 3.10 13.22 8.70
CA LEU A 142 3.53 13.81 9.96
C LEU A 142 2.40 14.68 10.50
N PHE A 143 2.02 14.48 11.76
CA PHE A 143 1.02 15.34 12.38
C PHE A 143 1.52 16.79 12.48
N PRO A 144 0.64 17.79 12.26
CA PRO A 144 1.00 19.19 12.46
C PRO A 144 1.53 19.45 13.88
N GLY A 145 2.73 20.02 13.98
CA GLY A 145 3.37 20.34 15.26
C GLY A 145 4.34 19.28 15.77
N ASP A 146 4.34 18.07 15.20
CA ASP A 146 5.34 17.05 15.51
C ASP A 146 6.70 17.42 14.89
N GLY A 147 7.79 17.00 15.54
CA GLY A 147 9.13 17.18 15.01
C GLY A 147 9.37 16.31 13.76
N GLU A 148 10.10 16.85 12.78
CA GLU A 148 10.46 16.17 11.52
C GLU A 148 11.52 15.06 11.72
N TYR A 149 11.14 14.03 12.46
CA TYR A 149 11.93 12.83 12.68
C TYR A 149 11.20 11.63 12.09
N LYS A 150 11.94 10.69 11.51
CA LYS A 150 11.38 9.49 10.86
C LYS A 150 10.40 8.74 11.77
N LEU A 151 10.73 8.62 13.07
CA LEU A 151 9.92 7.90 14.06
C LEU A 151 8.59 8.60 14.40
N ASN A 152 8.43 9.87 14.05
CA ASN A 152 7.17 10.59 14.25
C ASN A 152 6.25 10.50 13.03
N LYS A 153 6.71 9.83 11.96
CA LYS A 153 5.94 9.72 10.72
C LYS A 153 5.17 8.41 10.67
N TYR A 154 4.01 8.49 10.04
CA TYR A 154 3.08 7.38 9.91
C TYR A 154 2.94 6.96 8.44
N PRO A 155 2.49 5.71 8.20
CA PRO A 155 2.12 5.25 6.88
C PRO A 155 1.01 6.11 6.27
N SER A 156 1.16 6.46 5.01
CA SER A 156 0.09 7.06 4.20
C SER A 156 0.05 6.45 2.82
N CYS A 157 -1.16 6.41 2.25
CA CYS A 157 -1.43 5.94 0.90
C CYS A 157 -2.32 6.95 0.17
N GLY A 158 -2.20 6.99 -1.16
CA GLY A 158 -3.13 7.72 -2.01
C GLY A 158 -2.91 7.40 -3.49
N PRO A 159 -3.87 7.75 -4.37
CA PRO A 159 -3.65 7.73 -5.81
C PRO A 159 -2.38 8.52 -6.19
N MET A 160 -1.61 8.03 -7.19
CA MET A 160 -0.32 8.58 -7.64
C MET A 160 -0.22 10.10 -7.84
N HIS A 161 -1.35 10.79 -8.07
CA HIS A 161 -1.41 12.23 -8.34
C HIS A 161 -2.07 13.04 -7.20
N SER A 162 -2.40 12.39 -6.09
CA SER A 162 -2.95 13.01 -4.89
C SER A 162 -1.87 13.07 -3.80
N GLN A 163 -1.95 14.09 -2.94
CA GLN A 163 -1.10 14.17 -1.77
C GLN A 163 -1.73 13.27 -0.71
N SER A 164 -1.14 12.10 -0.40
CA SER A 164 -1.50 11.20 0.72
C SER A 164 -2.96 11.29 1.20
N GLY A 165 -3.91 10.72 0.45
CA GLY A 165 -5.34 10.84 0.76
C GLY A 165 -5.82 10.02 1.97
N VAL A 166 -5.01 9.08 2.48
CA VAL A 166 -5.36 8.19 3.59
C VAL A 166 -4.14 7.90 4.45
N VAL A 167 -4.33 7.78 5.77
CA VAL A 167 -3.25 7.54 6.74
C VAL A 167 -3.58 6.38 7.68
N ALA A 168 -2.56 5.72 8.22
CA ALA A 168 -2.70 4.74 9.30
C ALA A 168 -2.03 5.27 10.57
N VAL A 169 -2.82 5.60 11.59
CA VAL A 169 -2.34 6.27 12.82
C VAL A 169 -2.88 5.57 14.08
N PRO A 170 -2.23 5.72 15.25
CA PRO A 170 -2.79 5.22 16.52
C PRO A 170 -4.18 5.78 16.78
N ALA A 171 -5.08 4.94 17.29
CA ALA A 171 -6.50 5.29 17.48
C ALA A 171 -6.68 6.54 18.36
N GLU A 172 -5.83 6.73 19.35
CA GLU A 172 -5.84 7.89 20.25
C GLU A 172 -5.51 9.21 19.56
N ARG A 173 -4.83 9.17 18.40
CA ARG A 173 -4.44 10.36 17.63
C ARG A 173 -5.39 10.69 16.47
N VAL A 174 -6.41 9.87 16.22
CA VAL A 174 -7.36 10.10 15.12
C VAL A 174 -8.02 11.48 15.22
N GLY A 175 -8.34 11.94 16.44
CA GLY A 175 -8.92 13.26 16.67
C GLY A 175 -7.97 14.46 16.42
N GLU A 176 -6.69 14.21 16.14
CA GLU A 176 -5.70 15.24 15.80
C GLU A 176 -5.51 15.40 14.27
N LEU A 177 -6.17 14.58 13.46
CA LEU A 177 -6.04 14.63 12.00
C LEU A 177 -6.62 15.93 11.43
N PRO A 178 -5.97 16.54 10.42
CA PRO A 178 -6.42 17.79 9.82
C PRO A 178 -7.51 17.57 8.77
N VAL A 179 -8.69 17.11 9.22
CA VAL A 179 -9.87 16.80 8.40
C VAL A 179 -11.05 17.72 8.70
#